data_AF-A0A1Z2L023-F1
#
_entry.id   AF-A0A1Z2L023-F1
#
_cell.length_a   1.000
_cell.length_b   1.000
_cell.length_c   1.000
_cell.angle_alpha   90.00
_cell.angle_beta   90.00
_cell.angle_gamma   90.00
#
_symmetry.space_group_name_H-M   'P 1'
#
loop_
_entity.id
_entity.type
_entity.pdbx_description
1 polymer ?
#
loop_
_entity_poly.entity_id
_entity_poly.type
_entity_poly.pdbx_seq_one_letter_code
_entity_poly.pdbx_strand_id
1 'polypeptide(L)'
;MIGESSSACGAELSFERLLHEAVHGIAAARGVRDTSRAGRYHNRRFLAIAEELGLDHSEEPHPSSGFSLVVLNPEARKRYRPTIDRLQRALKAHTVATTAADTSRTFRGPAARHGSSGGGVRVKAVCDCGRNVRVVPSVLAQAPIMCGGCGQPFRIPEAVSVG
;
A
#
# COMPACT_ATOMS: atom_id res chain seq x y z
N MET A 1 7.31 -7.10 -6.28
CA MET A 1 6.11 -7.05 -5.41
C MET A 1 6.39 -6.01 -4.33
N ILE A 2 6.16 -4.73 -4.64
CA ILE A 2 6.23 -3.63 -3.67
C ILE A 2 4.76 -3.41 -3.29
N GLY A 3 4.35 -4.09 -2.22
CA GLY A 3 2.97 -4.08 -1.77
C GLY A 3 2.63 -2.71 -1.21
N GLU A 4 1.45 -2.21 -1.58
CA GLU A 4 0.77 -1.02 -1.07
C GLU A 4 0.53 -1.10 0.45
N SER A 5 1.59 -1.10 1.25
CA SER A 5 1.52 -0.91 2.72
C SER A 5 1.75 0.55 3.10
N SER A 6 1.96 1.43 2.11
CA SER A 6 2.34 2.82 2.29
C SER A 6 1.13 3.75 2.46
N SER A 7 0.00 3.24 2.98
CA SER A 7 -1.28 3.97 3.05
C SER A 7 -1.43 4.88 4.28
N ALA A 8 -0.37 5.56 4.70
CA ALA A 8 -0.42 6.60 5.74
C ALA A 8 0.11 7.97 5.28
N CYS A 9 0.44 8.15 4.00
CA CYS A 9 0.81 9.44 3.43
C CYS A 9 0.00 9.64 2.15
N GLY A 10 -0.59 10.83 1.98
CA GLY A 10 -1.56 11.13 0.91
C GLY A 10 -1.04 10.89 -0.52
N ALA A 11 -1.90 11.18 -1.50
CA ALA A 11 -1.60 10.96 -2.92
C ALA A 11 -0.49 11.89 -3.48
N GLU A 12 -0.02 12.86 -2.70
CA GLU A 12 1.01 13.81 -3.12
C GLU A 12 2.41 13.27 -2.84
N LEU A 13 3.28 13.34 -3.86
CA LEU A 13 4.70 13.03 -3.72
C LEU A 13 5.37 14.08 -2.82
N SER A 14 5.82 13.68 -1.63
CA SER A 14 6.66 14.49 -0.74
C SER A 14 8.11 14.01 -0.75
N PHE A 15 9.05 14.87 -0.38
CA PHE A 15 10.45 14.46 -0.25
C PHE A 15 10.67 13.46 0.90
N GLU A 16 9.89 13.56 1.98
CA GLU A 16 9.85 12.58 3.07
C GLU A 16 9.45 11.20 2.57
N ARG A 17 8.47 11.13 1.66
CA ARG A 17 8.06 9.89 1.00
C ARG A 17 9.20 9.27 0.19
N LEU A 18 9.97 10.09 -0.54
CA LEU A 18 11.13 9.60 -1.29
C LEU A 18 12.20 9.05 -0.36
N LEU A 19 12.47 9.73 0.77
CA LEU A 19 13.42 9.24 1.75
C LEU A 19 12.92 7.96 2.43
N HIS A 20 11.62 7.84 2.71
CA HIS A 20 11.02 6.60 3.22
C HIS A 20 11.29 5.41 2.29
N GLU A 21 11.06 5.55 0.99
CA GLU A 21 11.38 4.48 0.03
C GLU A 21 12.91 4.25 -0.09
N ALA A 22 13.72 5.30 0.09
CA ALA A 22 15.18 5.16 0.13
C ALA A 22 15.65 4.35 1.36
N VAL A 23 14.98 4.47 2.51
CA VAL A 23 15.25 3.62 3.69
C VAL A 23 15.09 2.15 3.32
N HIS A 24 13.99 1.78 2.65
CA HIS A 24 13.77 0.41 2.18
C HIS A 24 14.85 -0.05 1.19
N GLY A 25 15.24 0.82 0.26
CA GLY A 25 16.32 0.54 -0.69
C GLY A 25 17.66 0.27 0.01
N ILE A 26 18.00 1.08 1.01
CA ILE A 26 19.21 0.91 1.83
C ILE A 26 19.11 -0.38 2.65
N ALA A 27 17.97 -0.65 3.28
CA ALA A 27 17.76 -1.87 4.03
C ALA A 27 17.94 -3.11 3.15
N ALA A 28 17.35 -3.11 1.95
CA ALA A 28 17.50 -4.18 0.97
C ALA A 28 18.97 -4.37 0.55
N ALA A 29 19.68 -3.28 0.23
CA ALA A 29 21.09 -3.32 -0.14
C ALA A 29 21.99 -3.86 0.99
N ARG A 30 21.60 -3.62 2.25
CA ARG A 30 22.30 -4.10 3.45
C ARG A 30 21.83 -5.48 3.93
N GLY A 31 20.85 -6.12 3.27
CA GLY A 31 20.25 -7.37 3.74
C GLY A 31 19.48 -7.25 5.06
N VAL A 32 19.07 -6.04 5.43
CA VAL A 32 18.35 -5.74 6.66
C VAL A 32 16.85 -5.94 6.45
N ARG A 33 16.24 -6.80 7.27
CA ARG A 33 14.78 -6.92 7.34
C ARG A 33 14.20 -5.80 8.20
N ASP A 34 13.77 -4.74 7.55
CA ASP A 34 13.27 -3.48 8.12
C ASP A 34 11.74 -3.45 8.32
N THR A 35 11.02 -4.40 7.73
CA THR A 35 9.57 -4.56 7.89
C THR A 35 9.17 -5.95 8.41
N SER A 36 7.94 -6.05 8.91
CA SER A 36 7.30 -7.28 9.36
C SER A 36 5.80 -7.26 9.03
N ARG A 37 5.05 -8.31 9.41
CA ARG A 37 3.60 -8.45 9.13
C ARG A 37 3.27 -8.32 7.63
N ALA A 38 4.09 -9.00 6.81
CA ALA A 38 4.04 -8.94 5.35
C ALA A 38 4.22 -7.50 4.81
N GLY A 39 5.22 -6.78 5.34
CA GLY A 39 5.57 -5.42 4.90
C GLY A 39 4.77 -4.30 5.57
N ARG A 40 3.74 -4.62 6.36
CA ARG A 40 2.87 -3.58 6.96
C ARG A 40 3.51 -2.84 8.12
N TYR A 41 4.39 -3.47 8.88
CA TYR A 41 4.90 -2.91 10.12
C TYR A 41 6.40 -2.60 10.02
N HIS A 42 6.73 -1.32 10.08
CA HIS A 42 8.09 -0.79 10.03
C HIS A 42 8.73 -0.91 11.42
N ASN A 43 9.78 -1.73 11.53
CA ASN A 43 10.38 -2.07 12.81
C ASN A 43 11.50 -1.09 13.22
N ARG A 44 12.13 -1.29 14.38
CA ARG A 44 13.21 -0.39 14.84
C ARG A 44 14.41 -0.32 13.89
N ARG A 45 14.64 -1.33 13.05
CA ARG A 45 15.72 -1.31 12.04
C ARG A 45 15.39 -0.37 10.88
N PHE A 46 14.11 -0.27 10.51
CA PHE A 46 13.66 0.79 9.61
C PHE A 46 13.96 2.17 10.20
N LEU A 47 13.57 2.40 11.46
CA LEU A 47 13.80 3.68 12.12
C LEU A 47 15.29 4.05 12.18
N ALA A 48 16.16 3.10 12.54
CA ALA A 48 17.61 3.36 12.59
C ALA A 48 18.18 3.83 11.25
N ILE A 49 17.73 3.24 10.12
CA ILE A 49 18.15 3.67 8.79
C ILE A 49 17.49 5.01 8.40
N ALA A 50 16.24 5.24 8.84
CA ALA A 50 15.55 6.52 8.64
C ALA A 50 16.30 7.67 9.33
N GLU A 51 16.78 7.46 10.55
CA GLU A 51 17.58 8.40 11.32
C GLU A 51 18.89 8.76 10.59
N GLU A 52 19.55 7.81 9.93
CA GLU A 52 20.73 8.07 9.08
C GLU A 52 20.43 9.08 7.96
N LEU A 53 19.19 9.07 7.44
CA LEU A 53 18.74 9.99 6.40
C LEU A 53 18.22 11.32 6.95
N GLY A 54 18.20 11.50 8.28
CA GLY A 54 17.69 12.69 8.95
C GLY A 54 16.17 12.71 9.11
N LEU A 55 15.57 11.52 9.18
CA LEU A 55 14.15 11.35 9.49
C LEU A 55 13.96 10.93 10.94
N ASP A 56 12.93 11.47 11.59
CA ASP A 56 12.52 11.12 12.95
C ASP A 56 11.10 10.53 12.96
N HIS A 57 10.72 9.83 14.03
CA HIS A 57 9.36 9.35 14.29
C HIS A 57 8.99 9.72 15.74
N SER A 58 7.69 9.83 16.05
CA SER A 58 7.24 9.92 17.45
C SER A 58 7.74 8.72 18.25
N GLU A 59 8.06 8.90 19.53
CA GLU A 59 8.67 7.83 20.34
C GLU A 59 7.83 6.55 20.38
N GLU A 60 6.50 6.67 20.34
CA GLU A 60 5.61 5.52 20.25
C GLU A 60 5.35 5.08 18.79
N PRO A 61 5.60 3.79 18.45
CA PRO A 61 5.27 3.25 17.14
C PRO A 61 3.77 3.04 16.99
N HIS A 62 3.25 3.27 15.78
CA HIS A 62 1.85 3.00 15.50
C HIS A 62 1.54 1.49 15.62
N PRO A 63 0.43 1.07 16.27
CA PRO A 63 0.14 -0.35 16.53
C PRO A 63 0.08 -1.22 15.27
N SER A 64 -0.39 -0.68 14.14
CA SER A 64 -0.53 -1.43 12.88
C SER A 64 0.64 -1.25 11.92
N SER A 65 1.26 -0.07 11.88
CA SER A 65 2.24 0.32 10.86
C SER A 65 3.66 0.55 11.39
N GLY A 66 3.86 0.50 12.70
CA GLY A 66 5.17 0.69 13.32
C GLY A 66 5.67 2.12 13.16
N PHE A 67 6.94 2.27 12.80
CA PHE A 67 7.60 3.56 12.59
C PHE A 67 7.39 4.15 11.19
N SER A 68 6.25 3.88 10.55
CA SER A 68 6.01 4.27 9.15
C SER A 68 5.91 5.79 8.95
N LEU A 69 5.46 6.53 9.97
CA LEU A 69 5.15 7.97 9.88
C LEU A 69 6.37 8.80 10.27
N VAL A 70 7.38 8.75 9.42
CA VAL A 70 8.63 9.49 9.59
C VAL A 70 8.56 10.89 9.00
N VAL A 71 9.20 11.86 9.64
CA VAL A 71 9.25 13.28 9.24
C VAL A 71 10.69 13.77 9.19
N LEU A 72 10.98 14.76 8.33
CA LEU A 72 12.29 15.39 8.33
C LEU A 72 12.55 16.15 9.64
N ASN A 73 13.67 15.84 10.26
CA ASN A 73 14.14 16.64 11.38
C ASN A 73 14.59 18.04 10.92
N PRO A 74 14.70 19.04 11.84
CA PRO A 74 14.99 20.42 11.46
C PRO A 74 16.30 20.59 10.68
N GLU A 75 17.33 19.83 11.05
CA GLU A 75 18.65 19.89 10.42
C GLU A 75 18.62 19.31 9.00
N ALA A 76 17.99 18.16 8.82
CA ALA A 76 17.79 17.52 7.53
C ALA A 76 16.92 18.39 6.61
N ARG A 77 15.88 19.05 7.14
CA ARG A 77 15.06 20.01 6.39
C ARG A 77 15.89 21.18 5.85
N LYS A 78 16.88 21.64 6.61
CA LYS A 78 17.84 22.66 6.15
C LYS A 78 18.76 22.09 5.07
N ARG A 79 19.37 20.93 5.33
CA ARG A 79 20.30 20.23 4.43
C ARG A 79 19.68 19.94 3.07
N TYR A 80 18.46 19.42 3.05
CA TYR A 80 17.78 19.01 1.82
C TYR A 80 16.99 20.13 1.13
N ARG A 81 16.97 21.36 1.69
CA ARG A 81 16.21 22.48 1.12
C ARG A 81 16.45 22.66 -0.39
N PRO A 82 17.69 22.71 -0.90
CA PRO A 82 17.92 22.91 -2.34
C PRO A 82 17.33 21.77 -3.19
N THR A 83 17.41 20.53 -2.70
CA THR A 83 16.88 19.34 -3.37
C THR A 83 15.36 19.32 -3.37
N ILE A 84 14.74 19.66 -2.24
CA ILE A 84 13.29 19.79 -2.09
C ILE A 84 12.77 20.85 -3.07
N ASP A 85 13.40 22.02 -3.11
CA ASP A 85 12.98 23.12 -3.99
C ASP A 85 13.13 22.73 -5.47
N ARG A 86 14.21 22.01 -5.82
CA ARG A 86 14.41 21.49 -7.18
C ARG A 86 13.32 20.49 -7.56
N LEU A 87 12.98 19.57 -6.67
CA LEU A 87 11.91 18.59 -6.89
C LEU A 87 10.57 19.29 -7.07
N GLN A 88 10.23 20.26 -6.21
CA GLN A 88 8.99 21.02 -6.31
C GLN A 88 8.88 21.79 -7.64
N ARG A 89 9.97 22.41 -8.11
CA ARG A 89 10.00 23.05 -9.44
C ARG A 89 9.77 22.05 -10.56
N ALA A 90 10.40 20.88 -10.51
CA ALA A 90 10.23 19.83 -11.51
C ALA A 90 8.80 19.28 -11.53
N LEU A 91 8.21 19.01 -10.36
CA LEU A 91 6.82 18.56 -10.24
C LEU A 91 5.84 19.61 -10.77
N LYS A 92 6.04 20.90 -10.45
CA LYS A 92 5.22 21.99 -10.98
C LYS A 92 5.29 22.05 -12.51
N ALA A 93 6.50 21.99 -13.08
CA ALA A 93 6.69 22.00 -14.53
C ALA A 93 6.02 20.79 -15.21
N HIS A 94 6.17 19.60 -14.63
CA HIS A 94 5.49 18.39 -15.10
C HIS A 94 3.97 18.53 -15.04
N THR A 95 3.42 19.01 -13.93
CA THR A 95 1.97 19.23 -13.80
C THR A 95 1.49 20.18 -14.89
N VAL A 96 2.15 21.33 -15.10
CA VAL A 96 1.78 22.27 -16.18
C VAL A 96 1.82 21.60 -17.55
N ALA A 97 2.89 20.85 -17.85
CA ALA A 97 3.03 20.17 -19.14
C ALA A 97 1.96 19.09 -19.38
N THR A 98 1.57 18.38 -18.33
CA THR A 98 0.61 17.26 -18.41
C THR A 98 -0.85 17.71 -18.29
N THR A 99 -1.14 18.78 -17.56
CA THR A 99 -2.51 19.33 -17.46
C THR A 99 -2.88 20.22 -18.63
N ALA A 100 -1.91 20.90 -19.26
CA ALA A 100 -2.15 21.66 -20.49
C ALA A 100 -2.33 20.75 -21.73
N ALA A 101 -1.83 19.51 -21.69
CA ALA A 101 -1.81 18.60 -22.82
C ALA A 101 -2.92 17.52 -22.81
N ASP A 102 -3.66 17.33 -21.71
CA ASP A 102 -4.59 16.19 -21.65
C ASP A 102 -5.75 16.37 -20.65
N THR A 103 -6.94 16.67 -21.15
CA THR A 103 -8.22 16.37 -20.48
C THR A 103 -8.61 14.89 -20.61
N SER A 104 -7.76 14.00 -21.12
CA SER A 104 -8.15 12.62 -21.42
C SER A 104 -7.22 11.51 -20.93
N ARG A 105 -6.06 11.79 -20.31
CA ARG A 105 -5.18 10.70 -19.84
C ARG A 105 -4.80 10.83 -18.37
N THR A 106 -5.73 10.41 -17.52
CA THR A 106 -5.36 9.89 -16.20
C THR A 106 -4.39 8.73 -16.40
N PHE A 107 -3.14 8.89 -15.95
CA PHE A 107 -2.18 7.80 -15.81
C PHE A 107 -2.79 6.73 -14.90
N ARG A 108 -3.40 5.71 -15.50
CA ARG A 108 -3.66 4.44 -14.82
C ARG A 108 -2.35 3.69 -14.89
N GLY A 109 -1.63 3.65 -13.78
CA GLY A 109 -0.43 2.83 -13.65
C GLY A 109 -0.69 1.37 -14.05
N PRO A 110 0.35 0.54 -14.19
CA PRO A 110 0.22 -0.84 -14.65
C PRO A 110 -0.46 -1.71 -13.59
N ALA A 111 -1.79 -1.59 -13.52
CA ALA A 111 -2.80 -2.50 -13.00
C ALA A 111 -4.14 -1.75 -12.89
N ALA A 112 -4.73 -1.36 -14.03
CA ALA A 112 -6.18 -1.55 -14.11
C ALA A 112 -6.38 -3.08 -14.07
N ARG A 113 -6.39 -3.64 -12.86
CA ARG A 113 -6.82 -5.02 -12.64
C ARG A 113 -8.14 -5.12 -13.38
N HIS A 114 -8.26 -6.07 -14.30
CA HIS A 114 -9.55 -6.53 -14.78
C HIS A 114 -10.49 -6.56 -13.58
N GLY A 115 -11.51 -5.69 -13.57
CA GLY A 115 -12.42 -5.41 -12.48
C GLY A 115 -11.87 -5.75 -11.10
N SER A 116 -11.15 -4.83 -10.45
CA SER A 116 -10.99 -4.91 -9.00
C SER A 116 -12.36 -5.22 -8.41
N SER A 117 -12.52 -6.45 -7.92
CA SER A 117 -13.58 -6.77 -6.97
C SER A 117 -13.47 -5.66 -5.94
N GLY A 118 -14.45 -4.77 -5.90
CA GLY A 118 -14.42 -3.58 -5.06
C GLY A 118 -13.99 -3.99 -3.65
N GLY A 119 -13.36 -3.07 -2.92
CA GLY A 119 -12.89 -3.28 -1.54
C GLY A 119 -14.00 -3.58 -0.52
N GLY A 120 -14.97 -4.42 -0.88
CA GLY A 120 -15.95 -5.02 0.00
C GLY A 120 -15.34 -6.17 0.80
N VAL A 121 -15.89 -6.36 1.98
CA VAL A 121 -15.54 -7.44 2.91
C VAL A 121 -15.71 -8.78 2.20
N ARG A 122 -14.63 -9.58 2.18
CA ARG A 122 -14.67 -10.95 1.65
C ARG A 122 -15.31 -11.88 2.67
N VAL A 123 -16.34 -12.60 2.26
CA VAL A 123 -17.02 -13.60 3.10
C VAL A 123 -16.57 -15.01 2.72
N LYS A 124 -16.75 -15.96 3.63
CA LYS A 124 -16.45 -17.37 3.39
C LYS A 124 -17.58 -17.98 2.56
N ALA A 125 -17.26 -18.52 1.40
CA ALA A 125 -18.13 -19.39 0.63
C ALA A 125 -17.61 -20.84 0.73
N VAL A 126 -18.50 -21.80 0.89
CA VAL A 126 -18.21 -23.21 1.11
C VAL A 126 -18.73 -24.05 -0.04
N CYS A 127 -18.04 -25.13 -0.33
CA CYS A 127 -18.50 -26.19 -1.21
C CYS A 127 -18.86 -27.41 -0.36
N ASP A 128 -19.82 -28.20 -0.81
CA ASP A 128 -20.31 -29.40 -0.11
C ASP A 128 -19.22 -30.46 0.12
N CYS A 129 -18.14 -30.44 -0.68
CA CYS A 129 -16.97 -31.29 -0.46
C CYS A 129 -16.04 -30.81 0.68
N GLY A 130 -16.44 -29.77 1.43
CA GLY A 130 -15.69 -29.23 2.57
C GLY A 130 -14.66 -28.15 2.22
N ARG A 131 -14.36 -27.94 0.92
CA ARG A 131 -13.49 -26.83 0.50
C ARG A 131 -14.17 -25.48 0.71
N ASN A 132 -13.37 -24.43 0.88
CA ASN A 132 -13.88 -23.08 1.02
C ASN A 132 -12.97 -22.05 0.34
N VAL A 133 -13.57 -20.92 -0.04
CA VAL A 133 -12.89 -19.75 -0.62
C VAL A 133 -13.40 -18.47 0.06
N ARG A 134 -12.60 -17.41 0.03
CA ARG A 134 -13.03 -16.07 0.46
C ARG A 134 -13.27 -15.19 -0.75
N VAL A 135 -14.50 -14.73 -0.93
CA VAL A 135 -14.96 -13.99 -2.11
C VAL A 135 -15.80 -12.79 -1.70
N VAL A 136 -15.80 -11.74 -2.52
CA VAL A 136 -16.73 -10.60 -2.35
C VAL A 136 -18.12 -11.06 -2.83
N PRO A 137 -19.20 -10.87 -2.06
CA PRO A 137 -20.54 -11.36 -2.44
C PRO A 137 -20.98 -10.92 -3.84
N SER A 138 -20.71 -9.67 -4.22
CA SER A 138 -21.04 -9.13 -5.54
C SER A 138 -20.31 -9.80 -6.71
N VAL A 139 -19.17 -10.44 -6.46
CA VAL A 139 -18.46 -11.23 -7.49
C VAL A 139 -19.10 -12.60 -7.64
N LEU A 140 -19.46 -13.25 -6.54
CA LEU A 140 -20.13 -14.55 -6.57
C LEU A 140 -21.54 -14.46 -7.18
N ALA A 141 -22.21 -13.31 -7.02
CA ALA A 141 -23.50 -13.04 -7.65
C ALA A 141 -23.43 -12.88 -9.18
N GLN A 142 -22.26 -12.53 -9.75
CA GLN A 142 -22.11 -12.36 -11.20
C GLN A 142 -22.03 -13.71 -11.93
N ALA A 143 -21.31 -14.67 -11.36
CA ALA A 143 -21.22 -16.02 -11.90
C ALA A 143 -20.80 -17.02 -10.80
N PRO A 144 -21.31 -18.27 -10.84
CA PRO A 144 -20.88 -19.31 -9.91
C PRO A 144 -19.38 -19.59 -10.04
N ILE A 145 -18.69 -19.69 -8.90
CA ILE A 145 -17.33 -20.22 -8.85
C ILE A 145 -17.45 -21.74 -8.69
N MET A 146 -16.93 -22.48 -9.66
CA MET A 146 -17.03 -23.94 -9.69
C MET A 146 -15.83 -24.60 -8.98
N CYS A 147 -16.12 -25.63 -8.20
CA CYS A 147 -15.15 -26.38 -7.42
C CYS A 147 -14.52 -27.47 -8.31
N GLY A 148 -13.32 -27.24 -8.84
CA GLY A 148 -12.68 -28.14 -9.83
C GLY A 148 -12.31 -29.56 -9.39
N GLY A 149 -12.80 -30.03 -8.24
CA GLY A 149 -12.55 -31.37 -7.70
C GLY A 149 -13.84 -32.17 -7.49
N CYS A 150 -14.98 -31.51 -7.26
CA CYS A 150 -16.30 -32.18 -7.22
C CYS A 150 -17.30 -31.61 -8.24
N GLY A 151 -16.93 -30.56 -8.97
CA GLY A 151 -17.79 -29.93 -9.98
C GLY A 151 -18.96 -29.13 -9.42
N GLN A 152 -19.08 -28.95 -8.10
CA GLN A 152 -20.17 -28.19 -7.47
C GLN A 152 -19.81 -26.71 -7.26
N PRO A 153 -20.78 -25.79 -7.21
CA PRO A 153 -20.50 -24.37 -6.94
C PRO A 153 -20.18 -24.10 -5.46
N PHE A 154 -19.40 -23.05 -5.19
CA PHE A 154 -19.27 -22.50 -3.84
C PHE A 154 -20.46 -21.59 -3.49
N ARG A 155 -20.97 -21.67 -2.25
CA ARG A 155 -22.10 -20.88 -1.74
C ARG A 155 -21.78 -20.20 -0.42
N ILE A 156 -22.34 -19.02 -0.19
CA ILE A 156 -22.26 -18.36 1.13
C ILE A 156 -23.28 -19.06 2.04
N PRO A 157 -22.87 -19.62 3.19
CA PRO A 157 -23.83 -20.18 4.15
C PRO A 157 -24.79 -19.09 4.62
N GLU A 158 -26.09 -19.38 4.62
CA GLU A 158 -27.07 -18.48 5.23
C GLU A 158 -26.76 -18.33 6.73
N ALA A 159 -26.87 -17.10 7.25
CA ALA A 159 -26.73 -16.86 8.67
C ALA A 159 -27.89 -17.57 9.37
N VAL A 160 -27.59 -18.60 10.17
CA VAL A 160 -28.57 -19.23 11.05
C VAL A 160 -29.05 -18.16 12.02
N SER A 161 -30.27 -17.68 11.85
CA SER A 161 -30.95 -16.84 12.83
C SER A 161 -31.13 -17.67 14.10
N VAL A 162 -30.36 -17.36 15.14
CA VAL A 162 -30.57 -17.92 16.47
C VAL A 162 -31.83 -17.25 17.01
N GLY A 163 -32.93 -18.01 17.06
CA GLY A 163 -34.16 -17.62 17.74
C GLY A 163 -34.06 -17.83 19.25
#